data_AF-A0A836U9U7-F1
#
_entry.id   AF-A0A836U9U7-F1
#
_cell.length_a   1.000
_cell.length_b   1.000
_cell.length_c   1.000
_cell.angle_alpha   90.00
_cell.angle_beta   90.00
_cell.angle_gamma   90.00
#
_symmetry.space_group_name_H-M   'P 1'
#
loop_
_entity.id
_entity.type
_entity.pdbx_description
1 polymer ?
#
loop_
_entity_poly.entity_id
_entity_poly.type
_entity_poly.pdbx_seq_one_letter_code
_entity_poly.pdbx_strand_id
1 'polypeptide(L)'
;HVVARLHGVDDPGQELLARTRLIVADGSAEMMGEAYGDQSAFNLGECLFILRSTSGLPFVKEGVASGAGFAWDVAPPPRTTAEPVVNFYGASISVGRTTPERQLAAWLFLKWFTEPPQQARWVQASNYFPARKSTQELLADYFLANPRYQHAYNLLDYGTAEPAVAGYDAVRRMISQTVVKVIQGGDIESALQQLQRQANDTIEAL
;
A
#
# COMPACT_ATOMS: atom_id res chain seq x y z
N HIS A 1 -4.57 24.87 -8.77
CA HIS A 1 -3.79 24.26 -9.87
C HIS A 1 -2.89 23.18 -9.29
N VAL A 2 -3.33 21.93 -9.32
CA VAL A 2 -2.46 20.77 -9.03
C VAL A 2 -1.95 20.30 -10.38
N VAL A 3 -0.68 20.56 -10.66
CA VAL A 3 0.00 20.04 -11.84
C VAL A 3 0.73 18.79 -11.38
N ALA A 4 0.44 17.62 -11.95
CA ALA A 4 1.34 16.49 -11.77
C ALA A 4 2.69 16.90 -12.39
N ARG A 5 3.80 16.75 -11.67
CA ARG A 5 5.13 17.04 -12.23
C ARG A 5 6.02 15.83 -12.05
N LEU A 6 6.29 15.17 -13.17
CA LEU A 6 7.41 14.28 -13.41
C LEU A 6 8.44 15.14 -14.14
N HIS A 7 9.55 15.46 -13.46
CA HIS A 7 10.60 16.28 -14.06
C HIS A 7 11.48 15.41 -15.00
N GLY A 8 12.39 16.00 -15.79
CA GLY A 8 13.22 15.26 -16.76
C GLY A 8 14.36 14.45 -16.11
N VAL A 9 15.32 13.97 -16.91
CA VAL A 9 16.45 13.02 -16.68
C VAL A 9 17.08 12.87 -15.27
N ASP A 10 16.90 13.84 -14.37
CA ASP A 10 17.17 13.74 -12.92
C ASP A 10 15.93 13.34 -12.08
N ASP A 11 14.95 12.69 -12.72
CA ASP A 11 13.66 12.31 -12.11
C ASP A 11 13.79 11.03 -11.30
N PRO A 12 13.45 11.05 -9.99
CA PRO A 12 13.32 9.84 -9.20
C PRO A 12 12.45 8.77 -9.87
N GLY A 13 11.46 9.18 -10.69
CA GLY A 13 10.62 8.28 -11.49
C GLY A 13 11.40 7.52 -12.57
N GLN A 14 12.30 8.20 -13.29
CA GLN A 14 13.15 7.56 -14.31
C GLN A 14 14.14 6.60 -13.69
N GLU A 15 14.81 7.00 -12.61
CA GLU A 15 15.79 6.15 -11.93
C GLU A 15 15.12 4.88 -11.37
N LEU A 16 13.95 5.02 -10.74
CA LEU A 16 13.19 3.88 -10.22
C LEU A 16 12.82 2.90 -11.33
N LEU A 17 12.31 3.39 -12.46
CA LEU A 17 11.92 2.57 -13.60
C LEU A 17 13.12 1.87 -14.26
N ALA A 18 14.26 2.57 -14.38
CA ALA A 18 15.50 2.00 -14.89
C ALA A 18 16.02 0.88 -13.98
N ARG A 19 16.04 1.11 -12.65
CA ARG A 19 16.42 0.08 -11.67
C ARG A 19 15.48 -1.12 -11.69
N THR A 20 14.17 -0.88 -11.78
CA THR A 20 13.17 -1.95 -11.88
C THR A 20 13.39 -2.81 -13.12
N ARG A 21 13.73 -2.19 -14.26
CA ARG A 21 14.08 -2.94 -15.47
C ARG A 21 15.34 -3.79 -15.28
N LEU A 22 16.36 -3.28 -14.60
CA LEU A 22 17.60 -4.01 -14.36
C LEU A 22 17.35 -5.28 -13.53
N ILE A 23 16.61 -5.17 -12.42
CA ILE A 23 16.30 -6.33 -11.56
C ILE A 23 15.38 -7.36 -12.24
N VAL A 24 14.59 -6.96 -13.23
CA VAL A 24 13.83 -7.90 -14.04
C VAL A 24 14.72 -8.56 -15.09
N ALA A 25 15.59 -7.78 -15.74
CA ALA A 25 16.50 -8.29 -16.77
C ALA A 25 17.56 -9.25 -16.22
N ASP A 26 17.98 -9.07 -14.96
CA ASP A 26 18.93 -9.97 -14.28
C ASP A 26 18.27 -11.22 -13.65
N GLY A 27 16.94 -11.32 -13.71
CA GLY A 27 16.16 -12.43 -13.17
C GLY A 27 15.90 -12.37 -11.66
N SER A 28 16.27 -11.28 -10.97
CA SER A 28 16.03 -11.11 -9.53
C SER A 28 14.58 -10.74 -9.19
N ALA A 29 13.81 -10.27 -10.18
CA ALA A 29 12.40 -9.97 -10.07
C ALA A 29 11.61 -10.53 -11.26
N GLU A 30 10.44 -11.09 -10.99
CA GLU A 30 9.57 -11.67 -12.01
C GLU A 30 8.18 -11.01 -12.00
N MET A 31 7.61 -10.83 -13.19
CA MET A 31 6.23 -10.38 -13.36
C MET A 31 5.29 -11.58 -13.25
N MET A 32 4.61 -11.70 -12.12
CA MET A 32 3.61 -12.75 -11.90
C MET A 32 2.30 -12.42 -12.62
N GLY A 33 1.84 -13.32 -13.49
CA GLY A 33 0.58 -13.17 -14.24
C GLY A 33 -0.66 -13.60 -13.43
N GLU A 34 -0.48 -14.44 -12.42
CA GLU A 34 -1.55 -14.95 -11.57
C GLU A 34 -1.82 -14.04 -10.38
N ALA A 35 -3.09 -13.94 -9.98
CA ALA A 35 -3.45 -13.22 -8.77
C ALA A 35 -2.79 -13.88 -7.56
N TYR A 36 -2.08 -13.09 -6.74
CA TYR A 36 -1.34 -13.58 -5.56
C TYR A 36 -0.18 -14.55 -5.87
N GLY A 37 0.30 -14.61 -7.12
CA GLY A 37 1.41 -15.48 -7.49
C GLY A 37 2.69 -15.23 -6.69
N ASP A 38 2.98 -13.95 -6.38
CA ASP A 38 4.10 -13.55 -5.54
C ASP A 38 4.00 -14.10 -4.10
N GLN A 39 2.80 -14.03 -3.50
CA GLN A 39 2.53 -14.60 -2.20
C GLN A 39 2.65 -16.14 -2.22
N SER A 40 2.14 -16.81 -3.25
CA SER A 40 2.28 -18.26 -3.41
C SER A 40 3.75 -18.68 -3.50
N ALA A 41 4.55 -18.03 -4.34
CA ALA A 41 5.98 -18.28 -4.47
C ALA A 41 6.73 -18.02 -3.15
N PHE A 42 6.40 -16.93 -2.44
CA PHE A 42 6.97 -16.64 -1.13
C PHE A 42 6.64 -17.71 -0.10
N ASN A 43 5.38 -18.16 -0.03
CA ASN A 43 4.94 -19.20 0.90
C ASN A 43 5.68 -20.54 0.67
N LEU A 44 6.05 -20.83 -0.58
CA LEU A 44 6.84 -22.01 -0.98
C LEU A 44 8.35 -21.82 -0.84
N GLY A 45 8.83 -20.63 -0.46
CA GLY A 45 10.26 -20.31 -0.33
C GLY A 45 10.97 -20.07 -1.66
N GLU A 46 10.23 -19.88 -2.75
CA GLU A 46 10.74 -19.61 -4.10
C GLU A 46 11.04 -18.12 -4.30
N CYS A 47 10.44 -17.25 -3.48
CA CYS A 47 10.65 -15.81 -3.49
C CYS A 47 11.14 -15.33 -2.12
N LEU A 48 12.21 -14.53 -2.09
CA LEU A 48 12.80 -14.04 -0.84
C LEU A 48 12.07 -12.81 -0.26
N PHE A 49 11.45 -12.00 -1.12
CA PHE A 49 10.80 -10.75 -0.72
C PHE A 49 9.50 -10.53 -1.49
N ILE A 50 8.45 -10.10 -0.78
CA ILE A 50 7.19 -9.66 -1.38
C ILE A 50 6.83 -8.26 -0.86
N LEU A 51 6.25 -7.43 -1.72
CA LEU A 51 5.72 -6.11 -1.36
C LEU A 51 4.19 -6.15 -1.40
N ARG A 52 3.59 -6.18 -0.22
CA ARG A 52 2.14 -6.43 -0.06
C ARG A 52 1.53 -5.54 1.01
N SER A 53 0.20 -5.43 0.95
CA SER A 53 -0.60 -4.80 2.00
C SER A 53 -0.40 -5.53 3.33
N THR A 54 -0.32 -4.79 4.44
CA THR A 54 -0.24 -5.35 5.80
C THR A 54 -1.52 -6.09 6.19
N SER A 55 -2.66 -5.79 5.55
CA SER A 55 -3.89 -6.59 5.67
C SER A 55 -3.71 -8.04 5.20
N GLY A 56 -2.65 -8.32 4.42
CA GLY A 56 -2.29 -9.66 3.95
C GLY A 56 -1.54 -10.53 4.96
N LEU A 57 -1.08 -9.96 6.10
CA LEU A 57 -0.23 -10.65 7.05
C LEU A 57 -0.78 -12.00 7.55
N PRO A 58 -2.08 -12.16 7.86
CA PRO A 58 -2.63 -13.45 8.27
C PRO A 58 -2.48 -14.53 7.18
N PHE A 59 -2.70 -14.16 5.91
CA PHE A 59 -2.58 -15.09 4.79
C PHE A 59 -1.14 -15.49 4.49
N VAL A 60 -0.17 -14.56 4.64
CA VAL A 60 1.26 -14.89 4.55
C VAL A 60 1.67 -15.81 5.70
N LYS A 61 1.19 -15.54 6.93
CA LYS A 61 1.47 -16.37 8.11
C LYS A 61 0.98 -17.80 7.92
N GLU A 62 -0.28 -17.96 7.51
CA GLU A 62 -0.88 -19.27 7.24
C GLU A 62 -0.18 -19.96 6.05
N GLY A 63 0.03 -19.22 4.97
CA GLY A 63 0.70 -19.68 3.77
C GLY A 63 2.09 -20.25 4.04
N VAL A 64 2.97 -19.48 4.68
CA VAL A 64 4.32 -19.95 5.05
C VAL A 64 4.26 -21.15 6.00
N ALA A 65 3.37 -21.14 6.99
CA ALA A 65 3.23 -22.27 7.93
C ALA A 65 2.77 -23.57 7.24
N SER A 66 1.92 -23.47 6.21
CA SER A 66 1.47 -24.60 5.40
C SER A 66 2.43 -25.00 4.28
N GLY A 67 3.34 -24.10 3.90
CA GLY A 67 4.34 -24.29 2.84
C GLY A 67 5.71 -24.58 3.40
N ALA A 68 6.68 -23.73 3.09
CA ALA A 68 8.10 -23.97 3.39
C ALA A 68 8.49 -23.78 4.87
N GLY A 69 7.62 -23.22 5.72
CA GLY A 69 7.82 -23.16 7.17
C GLY A 69 9.01 -22.32 7.65
N PHE A 70 9.54 -21.43 6.81
CA PHE A 70 10.72 -20.63 7.11
C PHE A 70 10.42 -19.44 8.05
N ALA A 71 11.47 -18.92 8.68
CA ALA A 71 11.38 -17.70 9.47
C ALA A 71 11.28 -16.47 8.55
N TRP A 72 10.30 -15.61 8.79
CA TRP A 72 10.06 -14.40 8.02
C TRP A 72 9.61 -13.25 8.92
N ASP A 73 9.73 -12.02 8.41
CA ASP A 73 9.33 -10.79 9.11
C ASP A 73 8.94 -9.66 8.13
N VAL A 74 8.51 -8.52 8.68
CA VAL A 74 8.16 -7.29 7.96
C VAL A 74 9.28 -6.27 8.10
N ALA A 75 9.63 -5.63 6.98
CA ALA A 75 10.60 -4.54 6.93
C ALA A 75 10.03 -3.38 6.09
N PRO A 76 10.52 -2.14 6.27
CA PRO A 76 10.22 -1.06 5.33
C PRO A 76 10.71 -1.42 3.92
N PRO A 77 10.09 -0.86 2.86
CA PRO A 77 10.58 -1.03 1.51
C PRO A 77 12.06 -0.62 1.35
N PRO A 78 12.79 -1.21 0.39
CA PRO A 78 14.12 -0.75 0.02
C PRO A 78 14.13 0.76 -0.26
N ARG A 79 15.15 1.46 0.24
CA ARG A 79 15.22 2.92 0.18
C ARG A 79 16.66 3.41 0.04
N THR A 80 16.81 4.61 -0.50
CA THR A 80 18.06 5.38 -0.52
C THR A 80 18.04 6.54 0.47
N THR A 81 16.88 6.83 1.08
CA THR A 81 16.68 7.85 2.11
C THR A 81 17.07 7.34 3.50
N ALA A 82 17.40 8.25 4.41
CA ALA A 82 17.69 7.91 5.80
C ALA A 82 16.48 7.26 6.48
N GLU A 83 15.35 7.98 6.48
CA GLU A 83 14.08 7.48 7.00
C GLU A 83 13.29 6.74 5.91
N PRO A 84 12.55 5.69 6.26
CA PRO A 84 11.65 5.03 5.33
C PRO A 84 10.47 5.93 4.96
N VAL A 85 9.93 5.70 3.77
CA VAL A 85 8.64 6.24 3.34
C VAL A 85 7.77 5.05 3.02
N VAL A 86 6.66 4.90 3.75
CA VAL A 86 5.71 3.81 3.53
C VAL A 86 4.39 4.35 3.03
N ASN A 87 3.80 3.68 2.04
CA ASN A 87 2.49 4.05 1.55
C ASN A 87 1.45 3.78 2.65
N PHE A 88 0.76 4.82 3.10
CA PHE A 88 -0.31 4.72 4.08
C PHE A 88 -1.67 4.91 3.40
N TYR A 89 -2.44 3.83 3.34
CA TYR A 89 -3.79 3.83 2.83
C TYR A 89 -4.65 2.87 3.65
N GLY A 90 -5.97 2.99 3.53
CA GLY A 90 -6.91 2.15 4.26
C GLY A 90 -8.35 2.40 3.86
N ALA A 91 -9.25 1.61 4.44
CA ALA A 91 -10.68 1.81 4.24
C ALA A 91 -11.12 3.12 4.91
N SER A 92 -11.99 3.86 4.24
CA SER A 92 -12.73 4.98 4.82
C SER A 92 -14.21 4.59 4.97
N ILE A 93 -14.86 5.16 5.98
CA ILE A 93 -16.32 5.03 6.16
C ILE A 93 -16.94 6.41 5.92
N SER A 94 -17.86 6.46 4.96
CA SER A 94 -18.52 7.70 4.54
C SER A 94 -20.02 7.65 4.85
N VAL A 95 -20.56 8.76 5.35
CA VAL A 95 -22.00 8.92 5.56
C VAL A 95 -22.62 9.52 4.29
N GLY A 96 -23.40 8.72 3.56
CA GLY A 96 -24.13 9.19 2.40
C GLY A 96 -25.19 10.24 2.76
N ARG A 97 -25.54 11.10 1.78
CA ARG A 97 -26.65 12.04 1.93
C ARG A 97 -27.96 11.27 2.06
N THR A 98 -28.72 11.54 3.12
CA THR A 98 -30.00 10.88 3.41
C THR A 98 -30.85 11.79 4.31
N THR A 99 -31.77 11.26 5.11
CA THR A 99 -32.55 12.07 6.07
C THR A 99 -31.68 12.49 7.27
N PRO A 100 -31.97 13.65 7.91
CA PRO A 100 -31.22 14.11 9.08
C PRO A 100 -31.11 13.06 10.20
N GLU A 101 -32.17 12.29 10.44
CA GLU A 101 -32.22 11.27 11.50
C GLU A 101 -31.26 10.11 11.20
N ARG A 102 -31.20 9.66 9.95
CA ARG A 102 -30.28 8.59 9.52
C ARG A 102 -28.83 9.06 9.54
N GLN A 103 -28.58 10.31 9.15
CA GLN A 103 -27.23 10.90 9.24
C GLN A 103 -26.78 11.03 10.70
N LEU A 104 -27.68 11.44 11.60
CA LEU A 104 -27.39 11.49 13.04
C LEU A 104 -27.08 10.09 13.60
N ALA A 105 -27.88 9.09 13.26
CA ALA A 105 -27.63 7.71 13.69
C ALA A 105 -26.27 7.17 13.18
N ALA A 106 -25.95 7.42 11.91
CA ALA A 106 -24.65 7.05 11.34
C ALA A 106 -23.49 7.77 12.05
N TRP A 107 -23.65 9.05 12.38
CA TRP A 107 -22.65 9.81 13.13
C TRP A 107 -22.42 9.26 14.55
N LEU A 108 -23.50 8.91 15.26
CA LEU A 108 -23.40 8.31 16.58
C LEU A 108 -22.68 6.96 16.53
N PHE A 109 -22.97 6.12 15.52
CA PHE A 109 -22.25 4.89 15.29
C PHE A 109 -20.76 5.15 15.02
N LEU A 110 -20.40 6.08 14.14
CA LEU A 110 -19.00 6.38 13.82
C LEU A 110 -18.24 6.91 15.03
N LYS A 111 -18.88 7.73 15.88
CA LYS A 111 -18.28 8.17 17.13
C LYS A 111 -17.93 6.97 18.02
N TRP A 112 -18.90 6.09 18.27
CA TRP A 112 -18.70 4.88 19.07
C TRP A 112 -17.66 3.93 18.44
N PHE A 113 -17.77 3.65 17.14
CA PHE A 113 -16.90 2.73 16.42
C PHE A 113 -15.44 3.16 16.45
N THR A 114 -15.18 4.47 16.43
CA THR A 114 -13.82 5.02 16.48
C THR A 114 -13.28 5.20 17.90
N GLU A 115 -14.00 4.83 18.96
CA GLU A 115 -13.48 4.83 20.33
C GLU A 115 -12.39 3.75 20.51
N PRO A 116 -11.35 4.00 21.33
CA PRO A 116 -10.24 3.06 21.50
C PRO A 116 -10.66 1.61 21.81
N PRO A 117 -11.64 1.33 22.70
CA PRO A 117 -12.05 -0.06 22.96
C PRO A 117 -12.67 -0.75 21.75
N GLN A 118 -13.43 -0.03 20.91
CA GLN A 118 -14.04 -0.62 19.71
C GLN A 118 -13.00 -0.80 18.60
N GLN A 119 -12.09 0.17 18.44
CA GLN A 119 -10.97 0.02 17.52
C GLN A 119 -10.04 -1.13 17.92
N ALA A 120 -9.80 -1.37 19.21
CA ALA A 120 -9.00 -2.52 19.66
C ALA A 120 -9.66 -3.85 19.28
N ARG A 121 -10.99 -3.97 19.48
CA ARG A 121 -11.77 -5.13 19.02
C ARG A 121 -11.72 -5.28 17.51
N TRP A 122 -11.83 -4.18 16.78
CA TRP A 122 -11.73 -4.17 15.32
C TRP A 122 -10.36 -4.66 14.84
N VAL A 123 -9.26 -4.19 15.44
CA VAL A 123 -7.90 -4.66 15.15
C VAL A 123 -7.80 -6.17 15.36
N GLN A 124 -8.27 -6.67 16.49
CA GLN A 124 -8.23 -8.10 16.81
C GLN A 124 -9.00 -8.95 15.79
N ALA A 125 -10.16 -8.46 15.34
CA ALA A 125 -11.02 -9.18 14.41
C ALA A 125 -10.54 -9.11 12.95
N SER A 126 -9.89 -8.02 12.55
CA SER A 126 -9.62 -7.72 11.14
C SER A 126 -8.15 -7.68 10.76
N ASN A 127 -7.23 -7.57 11.74
CA ASN A 127 -5.81 -7.26 11.51
C ASN A 127 -5.59 -5.93 10.75
N TYR A 128 -6.58 -5.03 10.70
CA TYR A 128 -6.39 -3.66 10.21
C TYR A 128 -5.70 -2.81 11.28
N PHE A 129 -5.12 -1.68 10.87
CA PHE A 129 -4.62 -0.70 11.82
C PHE A 129 -5.76 0.13 12.43
N PRO A 130 -5.63 0.57 13.69
CA PRO A 130 -6.63 1.42 14.32
C PRO A 130 -6.60 2.83 13.72
N ALA A 131 -7.77 3.47 13.64
CA ALA A 131 -7.88 4.85 13.14
C ALA A 131 -7.37 5.91 14.14
N ARG A 132 -7.07 5.52 15.39
CA ARG A 132 -6.58 6.43 16.45
C ARG A 132 -5.35 5.86 17.13
N LYS A 133 -4.30 6.69 17.26
CA LYS A 133 -3.06 6.34 17.98
C LYS A 133 -3.31 5.92 19.44
N SER A 134 -4.27 6.53 20.13
CA SER A 134 -4.61 6.16 21.52
C SER A 134 -5.12 4.72 21.69
N THR A 135 -5.51 4.04 20.60
CA THR A 135 -5.87 2.61 20.64
C THR A 135 -4.67 1.73 21.00
N GLN A 136 -3.44 2.19 20.72
CA GLN A 136 -2.20 1.46 20.98
C GLN A 136 -2.09 0.96 22.43
N GLU A 137 -2.58 1.74 23.39
CA GLU A 137 -2.58 1.42 24.82
C GLU A 137 -3.35 0.13 25.14
N LEU A 138 -4.28 -0.27 24.26
CA LEU A 138 -5.12 -1.45 24.39
C LEU A 138 -4.65 -2.63 23.52
N LEU A 139 -3.52 -2.50 22.82
CA LEU A 139 -3.03 -3.49 21.86
C LEU A 139 -1.80 -4.28 22.33
N ALA A 140 -1.35 -4.09 23.59
CA ALA A 140 -0.14 -4.73 24.11
C ALA A 140 -0.14 -6.27 23.90
N ASP A 141 -1.20 -6.96 24.34
CA ASP A 141 -1.32 -8.42 24.18
C ASP A 141 -1.42 -8.83 22.71
N TYR A 142 -2.07 -8.01 21.88
CA TYR A 142 -2.20 -8.28 20.45
C TYR A 142 -0.84 -8.16 19.74
N PHE A 143 -0.03 -7.17 20.11
CA PHE A 143 1.33 -7.01 19.61
C PHE A 143 2.23 -8.18 20.02
N LEU A 144 2.16 -8.62 21.28
CA LEU A 144 2.91 -9.79 21.76
C LEU A 144 2.52 -11.07 21.00
N ALA A 145 1.23 -11.28 20.74
CA ALA A 145 0.76 -12.43 19.97
C ALA A 145 1.04 -12.32 18.46
N ASN A 146 1.24 -11.10 17.94
CA ASN A 146 1.43 -10.82 16.52
C ASN A 146 2.63 -9.85 16.30
N PRO A 147 3.87 -10.29 16.57
CA PRO A 147 5.05 -9.41 16.50
C PRO A 147 5.23 -8.76 15.13
N ARG A 148 4.91 -9.46 14.04
CA ARG A 148 4.96 -8.91 12.67
C ARG A 148 3.95 -7.78 12.44
N TYR A 149 2.77 -7.88 13.07
CA TYR A 149 1.80 -6.78 13.05
C TYR A 149 2.35 -5.59 13.83
N GLN A 150 3.02 -5.80 14.97
CA GLN A 150 3.68 -4.73 15.70
C GLN A 150 4.79 -4.06 14.87
N HIS A 151 5.64 -4.84 14.19
CA HIS A 151 6.66 -4.29 13.29
C HIS A 151 6.03 -3.43 12.18
N ALA A 152 4.96 -3.92 11.55
CA ALA A 152 4.23 -3.16 10.55
C ALA A 152 3.54 -1.91 11.13
N TYR A 153 2.98 -2.00 12.33
CA TYR A 153 2.34 -0.88 13.03
C TYR A 153 3.35 0.23 13.35
N ASN A 154 4.57 -0.13 13.76
CA ASN A 154 5.63 0.84 14.05
C ASN A 154 6.08 1.61 12.79
N LEU A 155 5.82 1.07 11.59
CA LEU A 155 6.10 1.79 10.35
C LEU A 155 5.08 2.91 10.06
N LEU A 156 3.95 2.98 10.78
CA LEU A 156 2.92 4.00 10.57
C LEU A 156 3.41 5.42 10.82
N ASP A 157 4.41 5.61 11.68
CA ASP A 157 5.02 6.94 11.92
C ASP A 157 5.79 7.46 10.69
N TYR A 158 6.06 6.59 9.72
CA TYR A 158 6.68 6.92 8.42
C TYR A 158 5.68 6.94 7.26
N GLY A 159 4.39 6.85 7.58
CA GLY A 159 3.30 6.76 6.61
C GLY A 159 3.12 8.06 5.82
N THR A 160 3.13 7.95 4.50
CA THR A 160 2.70 9.02 3.59
C THR A 160 1.43 8.59 2.87
N ALA A 161 0.40 9.42 2.93
CA ALA A 161 -0.85 9.17 2.22
C ALA A 161 -0.70 9.43 0.72
N GLU A 162 -1.40 8.64 -0.09
CA GLU A 162 -1.54 8.91 -1.52
C GLU A 162 -2.30 10.25 -1.77
N PRO A 163 -2.05 10.95 -2.89
CA PRO A 163 -2.74 12.19 -3.23
C PRO A 163 -4.27 12.08 -3.20
N ALA A 164 -4.91 12.90 -2.36
CA ALA A 164 -6.38 12.96 -2.22
C ALA A 164 -7.04 13.90 -3.26
N VAL A 165 -6.64 13.81 -4.53
CA VAL A 165 -7.20 14.63 -5.61
C VAL A 165 -8.21 13.85 -6.44
N ALA A 166 -9.23 14.54 -6.93
CA ALA A 166 -10.18 13.94 -7.87
C ALA A 166 -9.42 13.42 -9.11
N GLY A 167 -9.76 12.21 -9.56
CA GLY A 167 -9.07 11.56 -10.69
C GLY A 167 -7.82 10.77 -10.30
N TYR A 168 -7.34 10.83 -9.06
CA TYR A 168 -6.14 10.11 -8.63
C TYR A 168 -6.21 8.59 -8.88
N ASP A 169 -7.36 7.94 -8.64
CA ASP A 169 -7.51 6.50 -8.89
C ASP A 169 -7.27 6.12 -10.37
N ALA A 170 -7.66 6.99 -11.30
CA ALA A 170 -7.39 6.79 -12.72
C ALA A 170 -5.90 6.97 -13.02
N VAL A 171 -5.28 8.00 -12.47
CA VAL A 171 -3.83 8.23 -12.58
C VAL A 171 -3.03 7.07 -11.98
N ARG A 172 -3.44 6.54 -10.83
CA ARG A 172 -2.82 5.38 -10.17
C ARG A 172 -2.83 4.15 -11.07
N ARG A 173 -3.94 3.90 -11.78
CA ARG A 173 -3.98 2.84 -12.81
C ARG A 173 -3.03 3.11 -13.98
N MET A 174 -2.95 4.35 -14.45
CA MET A 174 -2.01 4.73 -15.52
C MET A 174 -0.55 4.53 -15.10
N ILE A 175 -0.21 4.81 -13.84
CA ILE A 175 1.12 4.55 -13.27
C ILE A 175 1.44 3.05 -13.37
N SER A 176 0.55 2.17 -12.88
CA SER A 176 0.76 0.72 -12.96
C SER A 176 0.94 0.24 -14.41
N GLN A 177 0.14 0.73 -15.35
CA GLN A 177 0.25 0.39 -16.77
C GLN A 177 1.57 0.86 -17.38
N THR A 178 2.04 2.05 -16.98
CA THR A 178 3.32 2.62 -17.40
C THR A 178 4.49 1.76 -16.93
N VAL A 179 4.47 1.33 -15.66
CA VAL A 179 5.48 0.41 -15.10
C VAL A 179 5.53 -0.89 -15.92
N VAL A 180 4.38 -1.52 -16.20
CA VAL A 180 4.32 -2.74 -17.02
C VAL A 180 4.90 -2.51 -18.41
N LYS A 181 4.49 -1.44 -19.09
CA LYS A 181 4.99 -1.08 -20.44
C LYS A 181 6.50 -0.92 -20.45
N VAL A 182 7.05 -0.29 -19.42
CA VAL A 182 8.50 -0.09 -19.27
C VAL A 182 9.22 -1.41 -19.00
N ILE A 183 8.69 -2.27 -18.12
CA ILE A 183 9.29 -3.58 -17.86
C ILE A 183 9.30 -4.44 -19.15
N GLN A 184 8.26 -4.32 -19.98
CA GLN A 184 8.16 -5.00 -21.29
C GLN A 184 9.01 -4.38 -22.41
N GLY A 185 9.92 -3.45 -22.08
CA GLY A 185 10.88 -2.87 -23.01
C GLY A 185 10.47 -1.55 -23.67
N GLY A 186 9.34 -0.94 -23.27
CA GLY A 186 8.95 0.38 -23.76
C GLY A 186 9.91 1.48 -23.30
N ASP A 187 10.15 2.50 -24.13
CA ASP A 187 11.05 3.60 -23.76
C ASP A 187 10.58 4.35 -22.48
N ILE A 188 11.51 4.57 -21.53
CA ILE A 188 11.20 5.12 -20.20
C ILE A 188 10.77 6.58 -20.33
N GLU A 189 11.53 7.39 -21.06
CA GLU A 189 11.29 8.82 -21.18
C GLU A 189 9.93 9.09 -21.83
N SER A 190 9.69 8.47 -22.99
CA SER A 190 8.43 8.58 -23.71
C SER A 190 7.23 8.09 -22.89
N ALA A 191 7.39 6.98 -22.16
CA ALA A 191 6.33 6.46 -21.31
C ALA A 191 5.97 7.41 -20.15
N LEU A 192 6.96 8.00 -19.48
CA LEU A 192 6.73 8.99 -18.41
C LEU A 192 6.15 10.29 -18.95
N GLN A 193 6.63 10.80 -20.08
CA GLN A 193 6.05 11.98 -20.71
C GLN A 193 4.59 11.76 -21.11
N GLN A 194 4.25 10.56 -21.60
CA GLN A 194 2.88 10.19 -21.92
C GLN A 194 2.02 10.12 -20.65
N LEU A 195 2.51 9.43 -19.61
CA LEU A 195 1.84 9.36 -18.31
C LEU A 195 1.56 10.75 -17.74
N GLN A 196 2.55 11.63 -17.78
CA GLN A 196 2.46 13.00 -17.30
C GLN A 196 1.34 13.79 -17.99
N ARG A 197 1.28 13.73 -19.32
CA ARG A 197 0.21 14.39 -20.08
C ARG A 197 -1.16 13.83 -19.72
N GLN A 198 -1.31 12.50 -19.76
CA GLN A 198 -2.58 11.83 -19.45
C GLN A 198 -3.05 12.09 -18.02
N ALA A 199 -2.13 12.15 -17.06
CA ALA A 199 -2.44 12.47 -15.67
C ALA A 199 -2.93 13.90 -15.51
N ASN A 200 -2.28 14.88 -16.16
CA ASN A 200 -2.74 16.27 -16.14
C ASN A 200 -4.12 16.41 -16.78
N ASP A 201 -4.33 15.84 -17.96
CA ASP A 201 -5.63 15.89 -18.65
C ASP A 201 -6.75 15.28 -17.76
N THR A 202 -6.44 14.19 -17.06
CA THR A 202 -7.40 13.51 -16.16
C THR A 202 -7.77 14.37 -14.96
N ILE A 203 -6.78 15.05 -14.36
CA ILE A 203 -6.99 15.89 -13.17
C ILE A 203 -7.67 17.21 -13.55
N GLU A 204 -7.33 17.80 -14.69
CA GLU A 204 -7.88 19.08 -15.16
C GLU A 204 -9.30 18.97 -15.71
N ALA A 205 -9.74 17.79 -16.13
CA ALA A 205 -11.10 17.55 -16.61
C ALA A 205 -12.18 17.45 -15.50
N LEU A 206 -11.79 17.55 -14.22
CA LEU A 206 -12.65 17.40 -13.03
C LEU A 206 -12.80 18.72 -12.26
#